data_AF-W1DQ06-F1
#
_entry.id   AF-W1DQ06-F1
#
_cell.length_a   1.000
_cell.length_b   1.000
_cell.length_c   1.000
_cell.angle_alpha   90.00
_cell.angle_beta   90.00
_cell.angle_gamma   90.00
#
_symmetry.space_group_name_H-M   'P 1'
#
loop_
_entity.id
_entity.type
_entity.pdbx_description
1 polymer ?
#
loop_
_entity_poly.entity_id
_entity_poly.type
_entity_poly.pdbx_seq_one_letter_code
_entity_poly.pdbx_strand_id
1 'polypeptide(L)' 'MKLEEIVALSVKHNVSDLHLCNSAAPRWRRQGRLQPAPFPAPDIANLLNDWLDAAQLLHWRGTRPD' A
#
# COMPACT_ATOMS: atom_id res chain seq x y z
N MET A 1 -2.66 -7.24 -7.83
CA MET A 1 -3.19 -5.90 -8.16
C MET A 1 -2.02 -4.94 -8.19
N LYS A 2 -1.97 -4.05 -9.17
CA LYS A 2 -0.96 -2.98 -9.24
C LYS A 2 -1.35 -1.80 -8.35
N LEU A 3 -0.41 -0.92 -8.00
CA LEU A 3 -0.68 0.22 -7.11
C LEU A 3 -1.74 1.15 -7.72
N GLU A 4 -1.67 1.40 -9.02
CA GLU A 4 -2.57 2.27 -9.77
C GLU A 4 -4.03 1.78 -9.71
N GLU A 5 -4.24 0.46 -9.80
CA GLU A 5 -5.56 -0.16 -9.68
C GLU A 5 -6.14 0.05 -8.28
N ILE A 6 -5.29 -0.10 -7.25
CA ILE A 6 -5.67 0.09 -5.85
C ILE A 6 -5.97 1.57 -5.58
N VAL A 7 -5.18 2.49 -6.12
CA VAL A 7 -5.41 3.94 -6.00
C VAL A 7 -6.69 4.34 -6.72
N ALA A 8 -6.92 3.86 -7.95
CA ALA A 8 -8.15 4.13 -8.70
C ALA A 8 -9.39 3.64 -7.93
N LEU A 9 -9.33 2.44 -7.35
CA LEU A 9 -10.38 1.93 -6.47
C LEU A 9 -10.57 2.83 -5.23
N SER A 10 -9.49 3.26 -4.60
CA SER A 10 -9.53 4.13 -3.43
C SER A 10 -10.21 5.47 -3.75
N VAL A 11 -9.87 6.09 -4.88
CA VAL A 11 -10.49 7.33 -5.37
C VAL A 11 -11.98 7.12 -5.65
N LYS A 12 -12.36 6.03 -6.33
CA LYS A 12 -13.77 5.66 -6.60
C LYS A 12 -14.60 5.59 -5.32
N HIS A 13 -13.98 5.18 -4.21
CA HIS A 13 -14.65 5.08 -2.93
C HIS A 13 -14.47 6.32 -2.04
N ASN A 14 -13.88 7.44 -2.48
CA ASN A 14 -13.64 8.61 -1.63
C ASN A 14 -12.85 8.25 -0.35
N VAL A 15 -11.82 7.43 -0.53
CA VAL A 15 -10.85 7.09 0.51
C VAL A 15 -9.90 8.27 0.71
N SER A 16 -9.69 8.67 1.97
CA SER A 16 -8.69 9.68 2.31
C SER A 16 -7.29 9.07 2.40
N ASP A 17 -7.17 7.90 3.02
CA ASP A 17 -5.89 7.26 3.30
C ASP A 17 -5.96 5.75 2.99
N LEU A 18 -4.98 5.26 2.25
CA LEU A 18 -4.79 3.84 2.01
C LEU A 18 -3.66 3.31 2.90
N HIS A 19 -3.92 2.24 3.62
CA HIS A 19 -2.95 1.58 4.49
C HIS A 19 -2.62 0.18 3.97
N LEU A 20 -1.38 0.01 3.50
CA LEU A 20 -0.82 -1.26 3.05
C LEU A 20 0.30 -1.67 4.02
N CYS A 21 0.28 -2.93 4.46
CA CYS A 21 1.24 -3.49 5.41
C CYS A 21 1.64 -4.90 4.96
N ASN A 22 2.87 -5.34 5.25
CA ASN A 22 3.31 -6.69 4.87
C ASN A 22 2.63 -7.79 5.69
N SER A 23 2.24 -7.48 6.94
CA SER A 23 1.77 -8.47 7.92
C SER A 23 0.31 -8.29 8.32
N ALA A 24 -0.42 -7.39 7.64
CA ALA A 24 -1.82 -7.12 7.94
C ALA A 24 -2.64 -6.93 6.65
N ALA A 25 -3.92 -7.27 6.73
CA ALA A 25 -4.85 -7.06 5.64
C ALA A 25 -4.95 -5.55 5.29
N PRO A 26 -5.14 -5.20 4.01
CA PRO A 26 -5.29 -3.81 3.58
C PRO A 26 -6.43 -3.10 4.29
N ARG A 27 -6.20 -1.85 4.68
CA ARG A 27 -7.21 -0.99 5.29
C ARG A 27 -7.26 0.34 4.57
N TRP A 28 -8.42 0.98 4.61
CA TRP A 28 -8.61 2.32 4.07
C TRP A 28 -9.35 3.21 5.07
N ARG A 29 -9.05 4.51 5.06
CA ARG A 29 -9.77 5.50 5.86
C ARG A 29 -10.81 6.17 5.00
N ARG A 30 -12.06 6.15 5.45
CA ARG A 30 -13.19 6.84 4.83
C ARG A 30 -13.97 7.57 5.91
N GLN A 31 -14.22 8.86 5.71
CA GLN A 31 -14.96 9.69 6.67
C GLN A 31 -14.40 9.58 8.10
N GLY A 32 -13.07 9.64 8.23
CA GLY A 32 -12.36 9.52 9.51
C GLY A 32 -12.25 8.09 10.08
N ARG A 33 -12.94 7.10 9.51
CA ARG A 33 -12.98 5.72 10.03
C ARG A 33 -12.10 4.77 9.23
N LEU A 34 -11.31 3.96 9.93
CA LEU A 34 -10.46 2.92 9.34
C LEU A 34 -11.27 1.63 9.14
N GLN A 35 -11.36 1.15 7.90
CA GLN A 35 -12.18 0.00 7.49
C GLN A 35 -11.32 -0.99 6.68
N PRO A 36 -11.69 -2.28 6.58
CA PRO A 36 -11.06 -3.22 5.65
C PRO A 36 -11.24 -2.73 4.21
N ALA A 37 -10.17 -2.82 3.41
CA ALA A 37 -10.27 -2.54 1.98
C ALA A 37 -10.72 -3.82 1.23
N PRO A 38 -11.57 -3.71 0.19
CA PRO A 38 -12.21 -4.87 -0.44
C PRO A 38 -11.31 -5.55 -1.49
N PHE A 39 -10.07 -5.86 -1.13
CA PHE A 39 -9.10 -6.54 -1.96
C PHE A 39 -8.06 -7.30 -1.11
N PRO A 40 -7.44 -8.38 -1.64
CA PRO A 40 -6.43 -9.13 -0.92
C PRO A 40 -5.17 -8.30 -0.68
N ALA A 41 -4.34 -8.70 0.30
CA ALA A 41 -3.05 -8.09 0.54
C ALA A 41 -2.17 -8.14 -0.74
N PRO A 42 -1.73 -6.99 -1.28
CA PRO A 42 -0.81 -6.98 -2.40
C PRO A 42 0.61 -7.34 -1.92
N ASP A 43 1.45 -7.79 -2.84
CA ASP A 43 2.88 -7.99 -2.56
C ASP A 43 3.57 -6.62 -2.42
N ILE A 44 3.79 -6.20 -1.19
CA ILE A 44 4.40 -4.90 -0.86
C ILE A 44 5.81 -4.78 -1.43
N ALA A 45 6.59 -5.87 -1.45
CA ALA A 45 7.96 -5.81 -1.97
C ALA A 45 7.95 -5.55 -3.48
N ASN A 46 7.05 -6.20 -4.21
CA ASN A 46 6.90 -5.94 -5.64
C ASN A 46 6.39 -4.52 -5.91
N LEU A 47 5.38 -4.04 -5.16
CA LEU A 47 4.90 -2.66 -5.31
C LEU A 47 6.03 -1.63 -5.12
N LEU A 48 6.91 -1.83 -4.12
CA LEU A 48 8.02 -0.94 -3.88
C LEU A 48 9.12 -1.05 -4.94
N ASN A 49 9.39 -2.24 -5.48
CA ASN A 49 10.33 -2.40 -6.58
C ASN A 49 9.87 -1.66 -7.85
N ASP A 50 8.56 -1.60 -8.11
CA ASP A 50 8.01 -0.93 -9.29
C ASP A 50 8.02 0.61 -9.17
N TRP A 51 7.99 1.15 -7.94
CA TRP A 51 7.76 2.57 -7.68
C TRP A 51 8.94 3.35 -7.11
N LEU A 52 9.85 2.67 -6.39
CA LEU A 52 11.02 3.32 -5.82
C LEU A 52 12.16 3.36 -6.83
N ASP A 53 12.91 4.46 -6.84
CA ASP A 53 14.20 4.47 -7.52
C ASP A 53 15.25 3.60 -6.78
N ALA A 54 16.40 3.40 -7.41
CA ALA A 54 17.45 2.54 -6.86
C ALA A 54 17.96 2.99 -5.48
N ALA A 55 18.05 4.31 -5.23
CA ALA A 55 18.55 4.83 -3.96
C ALA A 55 17.50 4.66 -2.85
N GLN A 56 16.23 4.93 -3.15
CA GLN A 56 15.11 4.72 -2.24
C GLN A 56 14.92 3.24 -1.90
N LEU A 57 15.05 2.36 -2.90
CA LEU A 57 14.94 0.92 -2.70
C LEU A 57 16.10 0.38 -1.84
N LEU A 58 17.31 0.87 -2.06
CA LEU A 58 18.48 0.52 -1.23
C LEU A 58 18.25 0.94 0.23
N HIS A 59 17.77 2.17 0.45
CA HIS A 59 17.45 2.67 1.78
C HIS A 59 16.36 1.82 2.46
N TRP A 60 15.29 1.48 1.74
CA TRP A 60 14.22 0.64 2.27
C TRP A 60 14.70 -0.77 2.65
N ARG A 61 15.60 -1.37 1.85
CA ARG A 61 16.17 -2.70 2.16
C ARG A 61 17.10 -2.64 3.37
N GLY A 62 17.88 -1.57 3.52
CA GLY A 62 18.79 -1.37 4.65
C GLY A 62 18.10 -0.98 5.97
N THR A 63 16.81 -0.67 5.96
CA THR A 63 16.04 -0.26 7.15
C THR A 63 15.14 -1.37 7.71
N ARG A 64 15.17 -2.58 7.16
CA ARG A 64 14.47 -3.73 7.74
C ARG A 64 15.21 -4.19 9.00
N PRO A 65 14.58 -4.17 10.19
CA PRO A 65 15.08 -4.94 11.33
C PRO A 65 14.88 -6.43 11.03
N ASP A 66 15.84 -7.24 11.47
CA ASP A 66 15.81 -8.72 11.39
C ASP A 66 14.57 -9.34 12.06
#